data_AF-A0A453NWV7-F1
#
_entry.id   AF-A0A453NWV7-F1
#
_cell.length_a   1.000
_cell.length_b   1.000
_cell.length_c   1.000
_cell.angle_alpha   90.00
_cell.angle_beta   90.00
_cell.angle_gamma   90.00
#
_symmetry.space_group_name_H-M   'P 1'
#
loop_
_entity.id
_entity.type
_entity.pdbx_description
1 polymer ?
#
loop_
_entity_poly.entity_id
_entity_poly.type
_entity_poly.pdbx_seq_one_letter_code
_entity_poly.pdbx_strand_id
1 'polypeptide(L)'
;DGLRADKFFEPDERGRYRAPFLRGVIEEKGRWGVSHARPPTESRPGHVAIIAGFYEDPSAVTKGWKANPVEFDSVFYQSRHTISFGSPDIVPIFCSSLPHSTWGSYPHEYEDFATDASFLDHWSFDQFEGLLNRSLDDVKLRQLLLQDKLVIFLHLLGCDSNGHAHRPYSSIYLNNVKVVDEIAERMYNLMESYFNDNGTAYVFTADHGMSDKGSHGDGHPSNTDTPLVAWGAGIRSPKFLAYTDKPDDGFRFVDDHRHDMPTPQNWALEGFERVDVNQADIAPLMATLVGLPCPLNSVGNLPSHYLKLSKSDEVEAVLANTKQILNQFLRKSEAIQFTLFQAF
;
A
#
# COMPACT_ATOMS: atom_id res chain seq x y z
N ASP A 1 -7.67 -4.89 -0.49
CA ASP A 1 -7.31 -6.19 0.08
C ASP A 1 -7.39 -7.32 -0.93
N GLY A 2 -6.55 -8.34 -0.72
CA GLY A 2 -6.66 -9.63 -1.42
C GLY A 2 -6.39 -9.60 -2.93
N LEU A 3 -5.65 -8.60 -3.43
CA LEU A 3 -5.33 -8.45 -4.85
C LEU A 3 -4.00 -9.15 -5.19
N ARG A 4 -4.08 -10.26 -5.92
CA ARG A 4 -2.88 -10.98 -6.39
C ARG A 4 -2.17 -10.22 -7.50
N ALA A 5 -0.84 -10.15 -7.42
CA ALA A 5 -0.02 -9.54 -8.47
C ALA A 5 -0.24 -10.21 -9.84
N ASP A 6 -0.30 -11.55 -9.91
CA ASP A 6 -0.48 -12.26 -11.18
C ASP A 6 -1.79 -11.90 -11.88
N LYS A 7 -2.92 -11.85 -11.14
CA LYS A 7 -4.25 -11.51 -11.69
C LYS A 7 -4.37 -10.06 -12.11
N PHE A 8 -3.62 -9.17 -11.46
CA PHE A 8 -3.52 -7.77 -11.81
C PHE A 8 -2.75 -7.56 -13.12
N PHE A 9 -1.58 -8.18 -13.28
CA PHE A 9 -0.70 -7.94 -14.43
C PHE A 9 -0.99 -8.82 -15.66
N GLU A 10 -1.53 -10.03 -15.49
CA GLU A 10 -1.80 -10.94 -16.61
C GLU A 10 -2.98 -10.47 -17.48
N PRO A 11 -2.96 -10.71 -18.80
CA PRO A 11 -4.10 -10.47 -19.65
C PRO A 11 -5.19 -11.54 -19.45
N ASP A 12 -6.39 -11.28 -19.96
CA ASP A 12 -7.41 -12.30 -20.19
C ASP A 12 -7.08 -13.18 -21.40
N GLU A 13 -7.89 -14.21 -21.64
CA GLU A 13 -7.73 -15.13 -22.78
C GLU A 13 -7.77 -14.45 -24.16
N ARG A 14 -8.26 -13.21 -24.23
CA ARG A 14 -8.33 -12.39 -25.45
C ARG A 14 -7.18 -11.38 -25.55
N GLY A 15 -6.21 -11.43 -24.64
CA GLY A 15 -5.08 -10.51 -24.59
C GLY A 15 -5.42 -9.14 -24.00
N ARG A 16 -6.57 -8.96 -23.32
CA ARG A 16 -6.96 -7.69 -22.72
C ARG A 16 -6.57 -7.65 -21.25
N TYR A 17 -5.97 -6.56 -20.80
CA TYR A 17 -5.60 -6.36 -19.40
C TYR A 17 -6.79 -5.92 -18.56
N ARG A 18 -6.86 -6.39 -17.32
CA ARG A 18 -7.96 -6.09 -16.39
C ARG A 18 -7.82 -4.72 -15.73
N ALA A 19 -6.60 -4.21 -15.61
CA ALA A 19 -6.32 -2.90 -15.06
C ALA A 19 -5.71 -1.96 -16.13
N PRO A 20 -6.47 -1.58 -17.18
CA PRO A 20 -5.94 -0.76 -18.27
C PRO A 20 -5.46 0.62 -17.83
N PHE A 21 -6.10 1.28 -16.86
CA PHE A 21 -5.66 2.60 -16.40
C PHE A 21 -4.32 2.51 -15.68
N LEU A 22 -4.19 1.62 -14.68
CA LEU A 22 -2.95 1.43 -13.95
C LEU A 22 -1.85 0.85 -14.84
N ARG A 23 -2.20 0.04 -15.85
CA ARG A 23 -1.24 -0.37 -16.87
C ARG A 23 -0.73 0.82 -17.68
N GLY A 24 -1.61 1.73 -18.11
CA GLY A 24 -1.19 2.99 -18.75
C GLY A 24 -0.30 3.83 -17.83
N VAL A 25 -0.60 3.88 -16.52
CA VAL A 25 0.28 4.54 -15.53
C VAL A 25 1.69 3.93 -15.56
N ILE A 26 1.80 2.60 -15.53
CA ILE A 26 3.09 1.89 -15.57
C ILE A 26 3.88 2.25 -16.83
N GLU A 27 3.19 2.27 -17.98
CA GLU A 27 3.83 2.43 -19.29
C GLU A 27 4.21 3.90 -19.57
N GLU A 28 3.49 4.87 -19.00
CA GLU A 28 3.61 6.28 -19.41
C GLU A 28 4.18 7.23 -18.35
N LYS A 29 3.87 7.03 -17.06
CA LYS A 29 4.12 8.08 -16.04
C LYS A 29 4.58 7.62 -14.66
N GLY A 30 4.48 6.33 -14.34
CA GLY A 30 4.71 5.81 -13.01
C GLY A 30 5.93 4.89 -12.86
N ARG A 31 6.02 4.33 -11.66
CA ARG A 31 6.91 3.24 -11.27
C ARG A 31 6.11 2.08 -10.75
N TRP A 32 6.66 0.89 -10.90
CA TRP A 32 5.92 -0.33 -10.64
C TRP A 32 6.82 -1.46 -10.17
N GLY A 33 6.20 -2.42 -9.51
CA GLY A 33 6.85 -3.62 -9.00
C GLY A 33 5.87 -4.52 -8.29
N VAL A 34 6.41 -5.47 -7.55
CA VAL A 34 5.70 -6.31 -6.60
C VAL A 34 6.09 -5.89 -5.19
N SER A 35 5.08 -5.71 -4.36
CA SER A 35 5.22 -5.61 -2.91
C SER A 35 5.15 -7.00 -2.31
N HIS A 36 6.16 -7.39 -1.55
CA HIS A 36 6.20 -8.69 -0.90
C HIS A 36 5.73 -8.58 0.56
N ALA A 37 4.52 -9.04 0.81
CA ALA A 37 3.95 -9.22 2.14
C ALA A 37 4.63 -10.39 2.86
N ARG A 38 4.54 -10.40 4.19
CA ARG A 38 5.08 -11.49 5.03
C ARG A 38 3.97 -12.22 5.77
N PRO A 39 4.13 -13.53 6.04
CA PRO A 39 3.21 -14.26 6.89
C PRO A 39 3.14 -13.68 8.32
N PRO A 40 1.98 -13.71 8.97
CA PRO A 40 0.69 -14.15 8.41
C PRO A 40 0.15 -13.10 7.42
N THR A 41 -0.18 -13.53 6.20
CA THR A 41 -0.75 -12.65 5.17
C THR A 41 -2.23 -12.44 5.46
N GLU A 42 -2.50 -11.64 6.48
CA GLU A 42 -3.82 -11.23 6.95
C GLU A 42 -3.93 -9.71 6.83
N SER A 43 -5.15 -9.19 6.72
CA SER A 43 -5.35 -7.79 6.37
C SER A 43 -4.73 -6.82 7.36
N ARG A 44 -4.93 -7.02 8.67
CA ARG A 44 -4.34 -6.15 9.69
C ARG A 44 -2.79 -6.14 9.63
N PRO A 45 -2.08 -7.28 9.73
CA PRO A 45 -0.62 -7.30 9.59
C PRO A 45 -0.11 -6.67 8.29
N GLY A 46 -0.79 -6.91 7.17
CA GLY A 46 -0.43 -6.34 5.87
C GLY A 46 -0.55 -4.81 5.87
N HIS A 47 -1.68 -4.27 6.34
CA HIS A 47 -1.86 -2.81 6.47
C HIS A 47 -0.91 -2.17 7.48
N VAL A 48 -0.59 -2.86 8.59
CA VAL A 48 0.42 -2.38 9.55
C VAL A 48 1.79 -2.29 8.89
N ALA A 49 2.18 -3.28 8.08
CA ALA A 49 3.42 -3.21 7.31
C ALA A 49 3.40 -2.05 6.31
N ILE A 50 2.31 -1.86 5.56
CA ILE A 50 2.19 -0.78 4.56
C ILE A 50 2.24 0.61 5.23
N ILE A 51 1.47 0.83 6.29
CA ILE A 51 1.19 2.16 6.86
C ILE A 51 2.21 2.54 7.95
N ALA A 52 2.69 1.57 8.73
CA ALA A 52 3.64 1.81 9.82
C ALA A 52 5.03 1.22 9.57
N GLY A 53 5.20 0.41 8.54
CA GLY A 53 6.52 -0.05 8.10
C GLY A 53 7.14 -1.13 8.98
N PHE A 54 6.35 -1.87 9.76
CA PHE A 54 6.84 -2.98 10.56
C PHE A 54 5.92 -4.20 10.49
N TYR A 55 6.49 -5.37 10.76
CA TYR A 55 5.76 -6.63 10.76
C TYR A 55 5.29 -6.96 12.17
N GLU A 56 3.99 -7.20 12.34
CA GLU A 56 3.45 -7.62 13.63
C GLU A 56 3.93 -9.02 14.02
N ASP A 57 4.12 -9.25 15.32
CA ASP A 57 4.44 -10.58 15.84
C ASP A 57 3.22 -11.51 15.61
N PRO A 58 3.39 -12.67 14.96
CA PRO A 58 2.30 -13.61 14.74
C PRO A 58 1.53 -13.98 16.02
N SER A 59 2.21 -14.03 17.16
CA SER A 59 1.58 -14.32 18.46
C SER A 59 0.69 -13.19 18.97
N ALA A 60 0.96 -11.92 18.60
CA ALA A 60 0.08 -10.79 18.90
C ALA A 60 -1.21 -10.83 18.07
N VAL A 61 -1.10 -11.27 16.81
CA VAL A 61 -2.25 -11.46 15.90
C VAL A 61 -3.20 -12.55 16.43
N THR A 62 -2.66 -13.68 16.93
CA THR A 62 -3.47 -14.79 17.45
C THR A 62 -4.26 -14.49 18.75
N LYS A 63 -3.85 -13.47 19.52
CA LYS A 63 -4.46 -13.14 20.84
C LYS A 63 -5.43 -11.97 20.82
N GLY A 64 -5.50 -11.20 19.73
CA GLY A 64 -6.26 -9.95 19.64
C GLY A 64 -6.74 -9.64 18.22
N TRP A 65 -7.42 -10.60 17.58
CA TRP A 65 -7.79 -10.56 16.16
C TRP A 65 -8.56 -9.29 15.72
N LYS A 66 -9.41 -8.74 16.59
CA LYS A 66 -10.37 -7.66 16.23
C LYS A 66 -9.98 -6.25 16.69
N ALA A 67 -8.89 -6.09 17.44
CA ALA A 67 -8.45 -4.79 17.92
C ALA A 67 -6.95 -4.81 18.21
N ASN A 68 -6.22 -3.76 17.84
CA ASN A 68 -4.84 -3.62 18.28
C ASN A 68 -4.82 -3.03 19.70
N PRO A 69 -4.34 -3.76 20.73
CA PRO A 69 -4.31 -3.25 22.11
C PRO A 69 -3.22 -2.19 22.35
N VAL A 70 -2.35 -1.93 21.37
CA VAL A 70 -1.22 -0.99 21.50
C VAL A 70 -1.23 -0.01 20.34
N GLU A 71 -1.30 1.28 20.66
CA GLU A 71 -1.12 2.35 19.68
C GLU A 71 0.32 2.30 19.12
N PHE A 72 0.44 2.44 17.81
CA PHE A 72 1.73 2.50 17.13
C PHE A 72 1.79 3.71 16.22
N ASP A 73 3.00 4.25 16.08
CA ASP A 73 3.26 5.34 15.15
C ASP A 73 3.13 4.86 13.70
N SER A 74 2.60 5.72 12.83
CA SER A 74 2.29 5.40 11.44
C SER A 74 2.36 6.64 10.56
N VAL A 75 2.37 6.46 9.23
CA VAL A 75 2.31 7.59 8.29
C VAL A 75 1.07 8.46 8.56
N PHE A 76 -0.06 7.85 8.95
CA PHE A 76 -1.28 8.57 9.26
C PHE A 76 -1.12 9.40 10.54
N TYR A 77 -0.47 8.83 11.56
CA TYR A 77 -0.20 9.54 12.81
C TYR A 77 0.72 10.75 12.59
N GLN A 78 1.75 10.59 11.75
CA GLN A 78 2.68 11.67 11.40
C GLN A 78 2.09 12.73 10.45
N SER A 79 1.04 12.38 9.71
CA SER A 79 0.36 13.30 8.79
C SER A 79 -0.24 14.50 9.52
N ARG A 80 -0.49 15.60 8.80
CA ARG A 80 -1.23 16.73 9.39
C ARG A 80 -2.70 16.39 9.56
N HIS A 81 -3.26 15.67 8.59
CA HIS A 81 -4.62 15.16 8.65
C HIS A 81 -4.72 13.90 7.79
N THR A 82 -5.53 12.94 8.23
CA THR A 82 -5.82 11.72 7.47
C THR A 82 -7.31 11.67 7.10
N ILE A 83 -7.61 11.40 5.84
CA ILE A 83 -8.97 11.09 5.36
C ILE A 83 -9.03 9.61 4.99
N SER A 84 -9.98 8.86 5.53
CA SER A 84 -10.01 7.40 5.37
C SER A 84 -11.41 6.82 5.23
N PHE A 85 -11.66 6.00 4.20
CA PHE A 85 -12.94 5.32 4.01
C PHE A 85 -12.77 3.86 3.61
N GLY A 86 -13.62 2.99 4.17
CA GLY A 86 -13.72 1.58 3.78
C GLY A 86 -14.13 0.63 4.91
N SER A 87 -13.44 -0.49 5.06
CA SER A 87 -13.88 -1.56 5.97
C SER A 87 -13.90 -1.13 7.44
N PRO A 88 -14.94 -1.50 8.20
CA PRO A 88 -14.99 -1.30 9.66
C PRO A 88 -13.94 -2.12 10.41
N ASP A 89 -13.31 -3.13 9.78
CA ASP A 89 -12.25 -3.92 10.39
C ASP A 89 -10.85 -3.32 10.20
N ILE A 90 -10.66 -2.42 9.23
CA ILE A 90 -9.34 -1.83 8.91
C ILE A 90 -9.27 -0.35 9.25
N VAL A 91 -10.22 0.47 8.78
CA VAL A 91 -10.17 1.93 8.95
C VAL A 91 -10.06 2.34 10.43
N PRO A 92 -10.85 1.78 11.36
CA PRO A 92 -10.76 2.17 12.77
C PRO A 92 -9.41 1.85 13.42
N ILE A 93 -8.67 0.83 12.96
CA ILE A 93 -7.36 0.47 13.52
C ILE A 93 -6.39 1.66 13.44
N PHE A 94 -6.43 2.41 12.34
CA PHE A 94 -5.49 3.50 12.08
C PHE A 94 -6.08 4.89 12.29
N CYS A 95 -7.39 5.03 12.50
CA CYS A 95 -8.05 6.33 12.55
C CYS A 95 -8.83 6.60 13.85
N SER A 96 -9.28 5.56 14.57
CA SER A 96 -10.16 5.75 15.74
C SER A 96 -9.49 6.52 16.89
N SER A 97 -8.17 6.33 17.09
CA SER A 97 -7.38 7.06 18.09
C SER A 97 -6.66 8.30 17.54
N LEU A 98 -6.78 8.59 16.23
CA LEU A 98 -6.12 9.74 15.62
C LEU A 98 -7.01 10.99 15.73
N PRO A 99 -6.62 12.01 16.50
CA PRO A 99 -7.45 13.21 16.69
C PRO A 99 -7.56 14.05 15.41
N HIS A 100 -6.55 13.98 14.53
CA HIS A 100 -6.47 14.66 13.23
C HIS A 100 -6.88 13.75 12.08
N SER A 101 -8.09 13.17 12.17
CA SER A 101 -8.63 12.30 11.13
C SER A 101 -10.08 12.61 10.79
N THR A 102 -10.46 12.31 9.55
CA THR A 102 -11.86 12.30 9.08
C THR A 102 -12.09 10.99 8.37
N TRP A 103 -12.89 10.12 8.97
CA TRP A 103 -13.04 8.78 8.46
C TRP A 103 -14.47 8.26 8.59
N GLY A 104 -14.78 7.22 7.83
CA GLY A 104 -16.03 6.50 7.91
C GLY A 104 -15.88 5.07 7.41
N SER A 105 -16.68 4.17 7.96
CA SER A 105 -16.79 2.80 7.49
C SER A 105 -18.23 2.45 7.16
N TYR A 106 -18.41 1.52 6.21
CA TYR A 106 -19.71 0.91 6.01
C TYR A 106 -20.06 -0.01 7.19
N PRO A 107 -21.35 -0.35 7.41
CA PRO A 107 -21.75 -1.28 8.45
C PRO A 107 -21.16 -2.68 8.25
N HIS A 108 -20.86 -3.40 9.33
CA HIS A 108 -20.32 -4.77 9.25
C HIS A 108 -21.24 -5.74 8.47
N GLU A 109 -22.54 -5.47 8.46
CA GLU A 109 -23.53 -6.29 7.74
C GLU A 109 -23.38 -6.22 6.22
N TYR A 110 -22.63 -5.25 5.70
CA TYR A 110 -22.35 -5.15 4.26
C TYR A 110 -21.28 -6.15 3.81
N GLU A 111 -20.45 -6.67 4.73
CA GLU A 111 -19.45 -7.71 4.44
C GLU A 111 -20.11 -9.11 4.37
N ASP A 112 -21.17 -9.24 3.58
CA ASP A 112 -21.84 -10.50 3.29
C ASP A 112 -21.19 -11.17 2.06
N PHE A 113 -20.49 -12.28 2.32
CA PHE A 113 -19.79 -13.09 1.30
C PHE A 113 -20.72 -13.83 0.33
N ALA A 114 -22.04 -13.67 0.43
CA ALA A 114 -22.99 -14.30 -0.48
C ALA A 114 -23.16 -13.58 -1.83
N THR A 115 -22.76 -12.31 -1.93
CA THR A 115 -22.97 -11.46 -3.12
C THR A 115 -21.67 -10.88 -3.65
N ASP A 116 -21.70 -10.37 -4.89
CA ASP A 116 -20.56 -9.65 -5.47
C ASP A 116 -20.19 -8.45 -4.58
N ALA A 117 -19.01 -8.49 -3.98
CA ALA A 117 -18.55 -7.53 -3.00
C ALA A 117 -17.96 -6.23 -3.59
N SER A 118 -17.94 -6.07 -4.91
CA SER A 118 -17.39 -4.87 -5.57
C SER A 118 -18.08 -3.57 -5.17
N PHE A 119 -19.33 -3.62 -4.68
CA PHE A 119 -20.02 -2.43 -4.17
C PHE A 119 -19.36 -1.82 -2.92
N LEU A 120 -18.58 -2.59 -2.15
CA LEU A 120 -17.81 -2.09 -0.99
C LEU A 120 -16.70 -1.13 -1.44
N ASP A 121 -16.09 -1.42 -2.58
CA ASP A 121 -15.06 -0.58 -3.20
C ASP A 121 -15.69 0.74 -3.68
N HIS A 122 -16.85 0.65 -4.35
CA HIS A 122 -17.62 1.82 -4.75
C HIS A 122 -18.05 2.68 -3.55
N TRP A 123 -18.51 2.07 -2.46
CA TRP A 123 -18.89 2.81 -1.26
C TRP A 123 -17.75 3.70 -0.75
N SER A 124 -16.53 3.16 -0.69
CA SER A 124 -15.34 3.87 -0.20
C SER A 124 -15.01 5.07 -1.08
N PHE A 125 -15.07 4.88 -2.40
CA PHE A 125 -14.91 5.96 -3.37
C PHE A 125 -16.02 7.02 -3.24
N ASP A 126 -17.29 6.60 -3.17
CA ASP A 126 -18.45 7.49 -3.13
C ASP A 126 -18.46 8.35 -1.85
N GLN A 127 -17.99 7.82 -0.72
CA GLN A 127 -17.82 8.62 0.51
C GLN A 127 -16.80 9.75 0.32
N PHE A 128 -15.68 9.45 -0.35
CA PHE A 128 -14.65 10.44 -0.61
C PHE A 128 -15.08 11.47 -1.64
N GLU A 129 -15.72 11.05 -2.74
CA GLU A 129 -16.32 11.95 -3.73
C GLU A 129 -17.36 12.86 -3.07
N GLY A 130 -18.22 12.30 -2.22
CA GLY A 130 -19.17 13.05 -1.41
C GLY A 130 -18.49 14.05 -0.46
N LEU A 131 -17.35 13.71 0.13
CA LEU A 131 -16.58 14.62 0.98
C LEU A 131 -16.02 15.79 0.18
N LEU A 132 -15.44 15.54 -1.00
CA LEU A 132 -14.96 16.61 -1.87
C LEU A 132 -16.10 17.51 -2.35
N ASN A 133 -17.25 16.94 -2.72
CA ASN A 133 -18.42 17.74 -3.11
C ASN A 133 -18.91 18.65 -1.97
N ARG A 134 -18.98 18.14 -0.73
CA ARG A 134 -19.35 18.97 0.44
C ARG A 134 -18.37 20.11 0.70
N SER A 135 -17.09 19.92 0.39
CA SER A 135 -16.08 20.96 0.58
C SER A 135 -16.28 22.18 -0.33
N LEU A 136 -17.09 22.08 -1.39
CA LEU A 136 -17.43 23.23 -2.24
C LEU A 136 -18.24 24.29 -1.47
N ASP A 137 -19.05 23.85 -0.51
CA ASP A 137 -19.89 24.72 0.33
C ASP A 137 -19.32 24.90 1.75
N ASP A 138 -18.58 23.90 2.27
CA ASP A 138 -17.95 23.97 3.58
C ASP A 138 -16.52 24.53 3.50
N VAL A 139 -16.38 25.82 3.81
CA VAL A 139 -15.11 26.55 3.82
C VAL A 139 -14.08 25.91 4.75
N LYS A 140 -14.48 25.36 5.90
CA LYS A 140 -13.54 24.74 6.84
C LYS A 140 -13.01 23.43 6.30
N LEU A 141 -13.88 22.62 5.71
CA LEU A 141 -13.49 21.37 5.05
C LEU A 141 -12.56 21.64 3.86
N ARG A 142 -12.86 22.64 3.04
CA ARG A 142 -11.97 23.07 1.96
C ARG A 142 -10.61 23.52 2.47
N GLN A 143 -10.56 24.31 3.53
CA GLN A 143 -9.30 24.75 4.13
C GLN A 143 -8.49 23.57 4.67
N LEU A 144 -9.14 22.57 5.24
CA LEU A 144 -8.50 21.33 5.70
C LEU A 144 -7.90 20.55 4.52
N LEU A 145 -8.65 20.39 3.42
CA LEU A 145 -8.19 19.68 2.22
C LEU A 145 -6.98 20.35 1.56
N LEU A 146 -6.84 21.67 1.67
CA LEU A 146 -5.74 22.44 1.09
C LEU A 146 -4.49 22.52 1.99
N GLN A 147 -4.47 21.81 3.12
CA GLN A 147 -3.28 21.80 3.98
C GLN A 147 -2.18 20.89 3.41
N ASP A 148 -0.92 21.22 3.74
CA ASP A 148 0.20 20.32 3.46
C ASP A 148 0.10 19.05 4.32
N LYS A 149 0.76 17.99 3.86
CA LYS A 149 0.89 16.73 4.61
C LYS A 149 -0.43 16.01 4.87
N LEU A 150 -1.39 16.16 3.95
CA LEU A 150 -2.64 15.43 3.92
C LEU A 150 -2.39 14.01 3.39
N VAL A 151 -2.95 13.01 4.08
CA VAL A 151 -2.98 11.61 3.62
C VAL A 151 -4.41 11.20 3.37
N ILE A 152 -4.68 10.63 2.19
CA ILE A 152 -5.98 10.07 1.82
C ILE A 152 -5.80 8.57 1.62
N PHE A 153 -6.61 7.77 2.31
CA PHE A 153 -6.58 6.32 2.25
C PHE A 153 -7.96 5.77 1.91
N LEU A 154 -8.05 5.05 0.79
CA LEU A 154 -9.27 4.33 0.41
C LEU A 154 -8.99 2.83 0.54
N HIS A 155 -9.73 2.20 1.45
CA HIS A 155 -9.64 0.78 1.69
C HIS A 155 -10.65 0.02 0.83
N LEU A 156 -10.15 -0.75 -0.15
CA LEU A 156 -10.96 -1.47 -1.13
C LEU A 156 -10.99 -2.98 -0.79
N LEU A 157 -12.09 -3.48 -0.23
CA LEU A 157 -12.21 -4.87 0.26
C LEU A 157 -12.67 -5.88 -0.81
N GLY A 158 -13.29 -5.42 -1.90
CA GLY A 158 -14.08 -6.27 -2.80
C GLY A 158 -13.32 -7.48 -3.37
N CYS A 159 -12.04 -7.32 -3.72
CA CYS A 159 -11.22 -8.42 -4.19
C CYS A 159 -11.02 -9.53 -3.15
N ASP A 160 -10.77 -9.18 -1.89
CA ASP A 160 -10.62 -10.19 -0.82
C ASP A 160 -11.91 -10.97 -0.61
N SER A 161 -13.04 -10.27 -0.41
CA SER A 161 -14.34 -10.90 -0.21
C SER A 161 -14.75 -11.80 -1.38
N ASN A 162 -14.57 -11.32 -2.61
CA ASN A 162 -14.84 -12.12 -3.81
C ASN A 162 -13.84 -13.28 -3.98
N GLY A 163 -12.61 -13.14 -3.49
CA GLY A 163 -11.60 -14.20 -3.47
C GLY A 163 -12.00 -15.34 -2.54
N HIS A 164 -12.45 -15.03 -1.32
CA HIS A 164 -12.98 -16.02 -0.37
C HIS A 164 -14.25 -16.70 -0.88
N ALA A 165 -15.19 -15.93 -1.40
CA ALA A 165 -16.50 -16.44 -1.84
C ALA A 165 -16.41 -17.24 -3.15
N HIS A 166 -15.63 -16.76 -4.11
CA HIS A 166 -15.69 -17.23 -5.50
C HIS A 166 -14.36 -17.76 -6.06
N ARG A 167 -13.24 -17.63 -5.35
CA ARG A 167 -11.88 -18.00 -5.78
C ARG A 167 -11.27 -16.98 -6.77
N PRO A 168 -9.93 -16.82 -6.78
CA PRO A 168 -9.25 -15.77 -7.55
C PRO A 168 -9.25 -15.95 -9.08
N TYR A 169 -9.72 -17.09 -9.60
CA TYR A 169 -9.89 -17.33 -11.03
C TYR A 169 -11.35 -17.18 -11.50
N SER A 170 -12.28 -16.89 -10.59
CA SER A 170 -13.67 -16.65 -10.98
C SER A 170 -13.82 -15.35 -11.76
N SER A 171 -14.82 -15.29 -12.63
CA SER A 171 -15.17 -14.05 -13.33
C SER A 171 -15.55 -12.93 -12.37
N ILE A 172 -16.09 -13.24 -11.19
CA ILE A 172 -16.48 -12.24 -10.17
C ILE A 172 -15.22 -11.57 -9.61
N TYR A 173 -14.25 -12.34 -9.10
CA TYR A 173 -12.97 -11.78 -8.64
C TYR A 173 -12.24 -11.02 -9.74
N LEU A 174 -12.14 -11.61 -10.94
CA LEU A 174 -11.44 -10.98 -12.07
C LEU A 174 -12.13 -9.70 -12.57
N ASN A 175 -13.46 -9.59 -12.45
CA ASN A 175 -14.17 -8.35 -12.75
C ASN A 175 -13.98 -7.31 -11.63
N ASN A 176 -13.86 -7.72 -10.37
CA ASN A 176 -13.54 -6.81 -9.27
C ASN A 176 -12.16 -6.14 -9.46
N VAL A 177 -11.18 -6.84 -10.05
CA VAL A 177 -9.89 -6.21 -10.42
C VAL A 177 -10.10 -5.02 -11.37
N LYS A 178 -11.06 -5.12 -12.30
CA LYS A 178 -11.42 -4.02 -13.21
C LYS A 178 -12.10 -2.88 -12.46
N VAL A 179 -13.01 -3.20 -11.53
CA VAL A 179 -13.67 -2.19 -10.69
C VAL A 179 -12.65 -1.38 -9.89
N VAL A 180 -11.63 -2.05 -9.33
CA VAL A 180 -10.56 -1.38 -8.58
C VAL A 180 -9.73 -0.46 -9.50
N ASP A 181 -9.44 -0.87 -10.74
CA ASP A 181 -8.76 -0.02 -11.72
C ASP A 181 -9.61 1.20 -12.13
N GLU A 182 -10.92 1.01 -12.36
CA GLU A 182 -11.87 2.08 -12.65
C GLU A 182 -11.96 3.08 -11.49
N ILE A 183 -11.95 2.61 -10.24
CA ILE A 183 -11.91 3.46 -9.05
C ILE A 183 -10.59 4.24 -8.99
N ALA A 184 -9.45 3.61 -9.30
CA ALA A 184 -8.17 4.30 -9.35
C ALA A 184 -8.16 5.42 -10.42
N GLU A 185 -8.73 5.17 -11.60
CA GLU A 185 -8.90 6.17 -12.66
C GLU A 185 -9.80 7.32 -12.22
N ARG A 186 -10.97 7.01 -11.65
CA ARG A 186 -11.91 8.02 -11.14
C ARG A 186 -11.28 8.86 -10.04
N MET A 187 -10.56 8.23 -9.11
CA MET A 187 -9.84 8.92 -8.03
C MET A 187 -8.78 9.86 -8.58
N TYR A 188 -7.98 9.40 -9.54
CA TYR A 188 -6.99 10.24 -10.22
C TYR A 188 -7.66 11.46 -10.87
N ASN A 189 -8.68 11.27 -11.71
CA ASN A 189 -9.37 12.37 -12.39
C ASN A 189 -10.02 13.35 -11.40
N LEU A 190 -10.60 12.83 -10.31
CA LEU A 190 -11.22 13.64 -9.26
C LEU A 190 -10.19 14.51 -8.53
N MET A 191 -9.06 13.94 -8.14
CA MET A 191 -7.99 14.65 -7.45
C MET A 191 -7.31 15.70 -8.34
N GLU A 192 -6.97 15.32 -9.58
CA GLU A 192 -6.34 16.25 -10.54
C GLU A 192 -7.27 17.40 -10.92
N SER A 193 -8.59 17.18 -10.97
CA SER A 193 -9.57 18.25 -11.22
C SER A 193 -9.81 19.14 -10.00
N TYR A 194 -9.82 18.58 -8.78
CA TYR A 194 -10.08 19.33 -7.56
C TYR A 194 -8.90 20.21 -7.14
N PHE A 195 -7.68 19.64 -7.06
CA PHE A 195 -6.48 20.35 -6.63
C PHE A 195 -5.81 21.11 -7.77
N ASN A 196 -5.73 20.48 -8.95
CA ASN A 196 -5.19 21.06 -10.18
C ASN A 196 -3.83 21.76 -10.01
N ASP A 197 -2.97 21.20 -9.18
CA ASP A 197 -1.64 21.74 -8.83
C ASP A 197 -0.49 20.79 -9.20
N ASN A 198 -0.80 19.60 -9.73
CA ASN A 198 0.14 18.49 -9.94
C ASN A 198 0.94 18.11 -8.67
N GLY A 199 0.39 18.40 -7.48
CA GLY A 199 1.03 18.19 -6.18
C GLY A 199 0.69 16.85 -5.53
N THR A 200 -0.23 16.08 -6.13
CA THR A 200 -0.68 14.79 -5.57
C THR A 200 0.24 13.65 -6.01
N ALA A 201 0.65 12.82 -5.04
CA ALA A 201 1.31 11.54 -5.27
C ALA A 201 0.33 10.40 -4.98
N TYR A 202 0.41 9.33 -5.76
CA TYR A 202 -0.47 8.18 -5.67
C TYR A 202 0.36 6.90 -5.47
N VAL A 203 -0.10 6.05 -4.55
CA VAL A 203 0.47 4.72 -4.29
C VAL A 203 -0.69 3.73 -4.27
N PHE A 204 -0.66 2.77 -5.19
CA PHE A 204 -1.64 1.69 -5.31
C PHE A 204 -0.97 0.36 -4.96
N THR A 205 -1.56 -0.38 -4.02
CA THR A 205 -1.05 -1.69 -3.61
C THR A 205 -2.14 -2.53 -2.94
N ALA A 206 -1.79 -3.74 -2.50
CA ALA A 206 -2.58 -4.55 -1.60
C ALA A 206 -1.76 -5.09 -0.41
N ASP A 207 -2.49 -5.42 0.65
CA ASP A 207 -2.04 -6.03 1.90
C ASP A 207 -1.59 -7.50 1.73
N HIS A 208 -2.30 -8.27 0.92
CA HIS A 208 -1.97 -9.65 0.57
C HIS A 208 -2.63 -10.06 -0.75
N GLY A 209 -2.21 -11.21 -1.27
CA GLY A 209 -2.87 -11.93 -2.34
C GLY A 209 -3.82 -13.01 -1.81
N MET A 210 -3.95 -14.13 -2.52
CA MET A 210 -4.83 -15.24 -2.13
C MET A 210 -4.41 -16.53 -2.83
N SER A 211 -4.48 -17.66 -2.14
CA SER A 211 -4.31 -18.98 -2.75
C SER A 211 -5.44 -19.28 -3.74
N ASP A 212 -5.22 -20.26 -4.62
CA ASP A 212 -6.23 -20.75 -5.55
C ASP A 212 -7.50 -21.27 -4.84
N LYS A 213 -7.39 -21.65 -3.57
CA LYS A 213 -8.53 -22.06 -2.76
C LYS A 213 -9.33 -20.89 -2.19
N GLY A 214 -8.99 -19.64 -2.52
CA GLY A 214 -9.65 -18.47 -1.92
C GLY A 214 -9.39 -18.40 -0.42
N SER A 215 -8.15 -18.66 0.00
CA SER A 215 -7.69 -18.53 1.39
C SER A 215 -6.29 -17.92 1.40
N HIS A 216 -5.99 -17.15 2.42
CA HIS A 216 -4.68 -16.52 2.67
C HIS A 216 -4.22 -16.83 4.11
N GLY A 217 -3.02 -16.37 4.47
CA GLY A 217 -2.43 -16.48 5.80
C GLY A 217 -1.06 -17.16 5.82
N ASP A 218 -0.65 -17.77 4.71
CA ASP A 218 0.62 -18.50 4.56
C ASP A 218 1.66 -17.72 3.72
N GLY A 219 2.86 -18.31 3.53
CA GLY A 219 3.97 -17.71 2.78
C GLY A 219 4.06 -18.11 1.31
N HIS A 220 2.99 -18.62 0.70
CA HIS A 220 2.99 -18.92 -0.72
C HIS A 220 3.02 -17.61 -1.54
N PRO A 221 3.76 -17.53 -2.67
CA PRO A 221 3.85 -16.32 -3.49
C PRO A 221 2.49 -15.74 -3.91
N SER A 222 1.49 -16.58 -4.16
CA SER A 222 0.12 -16.10 -4.46
C SER A 222 -0.52 -15.32 -3.31
N ASN A 223 -0.08 -15.54 -2.06
CA ASN A 223 -0.53 -14.82 -0.86
C ASN A 223 0.38 -13.63 -0.53
N THR A 224 1.67 -13.71 -0.84
CA THR A 224 2.64 -12.67 -0.48
C THR A 224 2.87 -11.62 -1.55
N ASP A 225 2.68 -11.94 -2.83
CA ASP A 225 2.98 -11.03 -3.93
C ASP A 225 1.77 -10.16 -4.30
N THR A 226 1.86 -8.87 -4.00
CA THR A 226 0.84 -7.87 -4.32
C THR A 226 1.36 -6.86 -5.36
N PRO A 227 0.50 -6.31 -6.23
CA PRO A 227 0.94 -5.31 -7.18
C PRO A 227 1.33 -4.03 -6.46
N LEU A 228 2.36 -3.32 -6.92
CA LEU A 228 2.69 -1.98 -6.48
C LEU A 228 2.83 -1.06 -7.70
N VAL A 229 2.03 0.00 -7.74
CA VAL A 229 2.10 1.06 -8.76
C VAL A 229 2.09 2.41 -8.07
N ALA A 230 3.05 3.28 -8.39
CA ALA A 230 3.10 4.64 -7.87
C ALA A 230 3.30 5.66 -8.99
N TRP A 231 2.68 6.82 -8.87
CA TRP A 231 2.74 7.89 -9.87
C TRP A 231 2.40 9.26 -9.27
N GLY A 232 2.52 10.32 -10.07
CA GLY A 232 2.24 11.69 -9.65
C GLY A 232 3.46 12.43 -9.13
N ALA A 233 3.24 13.40 -8.25
CA ALA A 233 4.27 14.27 -7.69
C ALA A 233 5.36 13.45 -6.98
N GLY A 234 6.63 13.82 -7.18
CA GLY A 234 7.75 13.17 -6.51
C GLY A 234 8.08 11.74 -6.97
N ILE A 235 7.33 11.15 -7.91
CA ILE A 235 7.61 9.82 -8.47
C ILE A 235 8.41 9.92 -9.77
N ARG A 236 9.35 8.98 -9.99
CA ARG A 236 10.12 8.89 -11.25
C ARG A 236 9.22 8.43 -12.40
N SER A 237 9.50 8.90 -13.61
CA SER A 237 8.90 8.37 -14.83
C SER A 237 9.37 6.94 -15.13
N PRO A 238 8.66 6.18 -15.99
CA PRO A 238 9.05 4.82 -16.36
C PRO A 238 10.47 4.77 -16.90
N LYS A 239 11.20 3.69 -16.57
CA LYS A 239 12.53 3.43 -17.15
C LYS A 239 12.44 2.20 -18.03
N PHE A 240 12.78 2.39 -19.30
CA PHE A 240 12.92 1.30 -20.25
C PHE A 240 14.24 0.57 -20.00
N LEU A 241 14.19 -0.75 -19.95
CA LEU A 241 15.40 -1.56 -19.83
C LEU A 241 16.03 -1.71 -21.21
N ALA A 242 17.27 -1.24 -21.36
CA ALA A 242 18.08 -1.64 -22.51
C ALA A 242 18.42 -3.13 -22.38
N TYR A 243 18.59 -3.85 -23.49
CA TYR A 243 18.84 -5.31 -23.54
C TYR A 243 20.08 -5.77 -22.73
N THR A 244 20.92 -4.83 -22.29
CA THR A 244 22.16 -5.05 -21.52
C THR A 244 22.08 -4.65 -20.06
N ASP A 245 21.02 -3.95 -19.63
CA ASP A 245 20.92 -3.45 -18.26
C ASP A 245 20.33 -4.55 -17.37
N LYS A 246 21.20 -5.18 -16.57
CA LYS A 246 20.71 -5.92 -15.41
C LYS A 246 20.23 -4.90 -14.37
N PRO A 247 19.11 -5.15 -13.68
CA PRO A 247 18.68 -4.30 -12.57
C PRO A 247 19.83 -4.17 -11.57
N ASP A 248 20.17 -2.93 -11.20
CA ASP A 248 21.21 -2.62 -10.22
C ASP A 248 20.70 -3.06 -8.83
N ASP A 249 21.44 -3.95 -8.18
CA ASP A 249 21.06 -4.59 -6.93
C ASP A 249 21.47 -3.71 -5.75
N GLY A 250 20.56 -2.79 -5.39
CA GLY A 250 20.61 -2.10 -4.11
C GLY A 250 20.87 -3.07 -2.95
N PHE A 251 21.63 -2.59 -1.97
CA PHE A 251 22.13 -3.34 -0.82
C PHE A 251 21.06 -4.23 -0.14
N ARG A 252 21.30 -5.55 -0.11
CA ARG A 252 20.44 -6.60 0.45
C ARG A 252 20.53 -6.63 1.98
N PHE A 253 19.46 -6.24 2.68
CA PHE A 253 19.32 -6.51 4.13
C PHE A 253 18.16 -7.48 4.39
N VAL A 254 18.52 -8.74 4.69
CA VAL A 254 17.77 -9.70 5.52
C VAL A 254 16.39 -10.14 5.03
N ASP A 255 16.27 -10.55 3.76
CA ASP A 255 15.23 -11.49 3.34
C ASP A 255 15.76 -12.44 2.24
N ASP A 256 15.49 -13.74 2.38
CA ASP A 256 15.76 -14.77 1.36
C ASP A 256 14.70 -14.74 0.24
N HIS A 257 13.67 -13.89 0.37
CA HIS A 257 12.77 -13.54 -0.73
C HIS A 257 13.54 -12.86 -1.86
N ARG A 258 13.69 -13.64 -2.93
CA ARG A 258 14.27 -13.24 -4.19
C ARG A 258 13.42 -12.19 -4.87
N HIS A 259 13.73 -10.92 -4.63
CA HIS A 259 13.27 -9.77 -5.43
C HIS A 259 13.86 -9.76 -6.86
N ASP A 260 14.60 -10.80 -7.26
CA ASP A 260 15.31 -10.92 -8.55
C ASP A 260 14.62 -11.88 -9.54
N MET A 261 13.34 -12.18 -9.32
CA MET A 261 12.57 -12.97 -10.28
C MET A 261 12.35 -12.18 -11.56
N PRO A 262 12.63 -12.76 -12.75
CA PRO A 262 12.37 -12.08 -14.01
C PRO A 262 10.89 -11.74 -14.12
N THR A 263 10.59 -10.58 -14.71
CA THR A 263 9.21 -10.21 -15.04
C THR A 263 8.56 -11.34 -15.86
N PRO A 264 7.43 -11.92 -15.40
CA PRO A 264 6.75 -12.98 -16.13
C PRO A 264 6.37 -12.54 -17.54
N GLN A 265 6.64 -13.40 -18.53
CA GLN A 265 6.45 -13.04 -19.95
C GLN A 265 5.00 -12.71 -20.29
N ASN A 266 4.06 -13.41 -19.63
CA ASN A 266 2.64 -13.17 -19.81
C ASN A 266 2.18 -11.81 -19.26
N TRP A 267 2.98 -11.11 -18.45
CA TRP A 267 2.66 -9.74 -18.03
C TRP A 267 2.92 -8.73 -19.14
N ALA A 268 3.76 -9.07 -20.13
CA ALA A 268 4.19 -8.19 -21.22
C ALA A 268 4.72 -6.84 -20.71
N LEU A 269 5.57 -6.87 -19.68
CA LEU A 269 6.17 -5.70 -19.07
C LEU A 269 7.71 -5.81 -18.99
N GLU A 270 8.32 -6.77 -19.70
CA GLU A 270 9.78 -7.00 -19.65
C GLU A 270 10.60 -5.81 -20.17
N GLY A 271 10.00 -4.94 -20.98
CA GLY A 271 10.62 -3.71 -21.45
C GLY A 271 10.70 -2.59 -20.40
N PHE A 272 10.04 -2.74 -19.25
CA PHE A 272 9.98 -1.74 -18.19
C PHE A 272 10.71 -2.23 -16.94
N GLU A 273 11.48 -1.35 -16.29
CA GLU A 273 12.17 -1.67 -15.03
C GLU A 273 11.15 -1.96 -13.94
N ARG A 274 11.12 -3.21 -13.48
CA ARG A 274 10.38 -3.67 -12.30
C ARG A 274 11.21 -3.37 -11.04
N VAL A 275 10.61 -2.71 -10.07
CA VAL A 275 11.25 -2.34 -8.79
C VAL A 275 10.46 -2.97 -7.64
N ASP A 276 10.87 -4.15 -7.22
CA ASP A 276 10.21 -4.85 -6.10
C ASP A 276 10.61 -4.27 -4.75
N VAL A 277 9.70 -4.37 -3.79
CA VAL A 277 9.92 -3.87 -2.42
C VAL A 277 9.42 -4.86 -1.38
N ASN A 278 9.98 -4.82 -0.19
CA ASN A 278 9.32 -5.42 0.96
C ASN A 278 8.12 -4.56 1.34
N GLN A 279 7.01 -5.17 1.78
CA GLN A 279 5.80 -4.42 2.09
C GLN A 279 6.02 -3.29 3.13
N ALA A 280 6.94 -3.49 4.07
CA ALA A 280 7.34 -2.48 5.05
C ALA A 280 8.02 -1.24 4.45
N ASP A 281 8.59 -1.35 3.25
CA ASP A 281 9.28 -0.26 2.53
C ASP A 281 8.29 0.77 1.96
N ILE A 282 6.99 0.44 1.90
CA ILE A 282 5.95 1.36 1.43
C ILE A 282 5.73 2.50 2.43
N ALA A 283 5.89 2.26 3.74
CA ALA A 283 5.78 3.31 4.76
C ALA A 283 6.81 4.44 4.58
N PRO A 284 8.14 4.18 4.47
CA PRO A 284 9.11 5.23 4.20
C PRO A 284 8.94 5.87 2.81
N LEU A 285 8.43 5.14 1.81
CA LEU A 285 8.04 5.73 0.51
C LEU A 285 6.95 6.80 0.70
N MET A 286 5.83 6.45 1.34
CA MET A 286 4.73 7.38 1.60
C MET A 286 5.16 8.56 2.47
N ALA A 287 5.92 8.30 3.54
CA ALA A 287 6.42 9.35 4.41
C ALA A 287 7.29 10.36 3.64
N THR A 288 8.18 9.88 2.77
CA THR A 288 9.07 10.74 1.99
C THR A 288 8.31 11.56 0.94
N LEU A 289 7.34 10.97 0.24
CA LEU A 289 6.51 11.67 -0.75
C LEU A 289 5.75 12.85 -0.14
N VAL A 290 5.27 12.67 1.09
CA VAL A 290 4.44 13.66 1.80
C VAL A 290 5.30 14.60 2.69
N GLY A 291 6.62 14.38 2.80
CA GLY A 291 7.51 15.20 3.62
C GLY A 291 7.31 15.00 5.12
N LEU A 292 7.11 13.75 5.54
CA LEU A 292 6.90 13.30 6.91
C LEU A 292 8.12 12.54 7.45
N PRO A 293 8.32 12.54 8.78
CA PRO A 293 9.20 11.57 9.42
C PRO A 293 8.74 10.14 9.10
N CYS A 294 9.68 9.20 8.93
CA CYS A 294 9.32 7.79 8.87
C CYS A 294 8.68 7.37 10.20
N PRO A 295 7.71 6.43 10.22
CA PRO A 295 7.09 5.97 11.47
C PRO A 295 8.09 5.31 12.41
N LEU A 296 8.05 5.64 13.71
CA LEU A 296 9.08 5.33 14.71
C LEU A 296 9.61 3.88 14.68
N ASN A 297 8.71 2.92 14.50
CA ASN A 297 9.03 1.48 14.52
C ASN A 297 9.29 0.88 13.12
N SER A 298 9.29 1.72 12.08
CA SER A 298 9.46 1.26 10.70
C SER A 298 10.84 0.64 10.50
N VAL A 299 10.85 -0.60 10.00
CA VAL A 299 12.06 -1.33 9.57
C VAL A 299 12.24 -1.29 8.05
N GLY A 300 11.36 -0.58 7.34
CA GLY A 300 11.39 -0.48 5.88
C GLY A 300 12.56 0.35 5.39
N ASN A 301 13.17 -0.10 4.29
CA ASN A 301 14.21 0.62 3.57
C ASN A 301 13.55 1.57 2.56
N LEU A 302 14.03 2.80 2.46
CA LEU A 302 13.50 3.77 1.50
C LEU A 302 13.71 3.31 0.03
N PRO A 303 12.66 3.04 -0.76
CA PRO A 303 12.82 2.59 -2.14
C PRO A 303 13.09 3.78 -3.08
N SER A 304 14.32 4.31 -3.05
CA SER A 304 14.71 5.53 -3.79
C SER A 304 14.51 5.46 -5.30
N HIS A 305 14.44 4.24 -5.87
CA HIS A 305 14.15 4.02 -7.29
C HIS A 305 12.74 4.47 -7.70
N TYR A 306 11.82 4.61 -6.74
CA TYR A 306 10.51 5.22 -6.97
C TYR A 306 10.55 6.76 -6.98
N LEU A 307 11.53 7.36 -6.31
CA LEU A 307 11.50 8.77 -5.92
C LEU A 307 12.30 9.68 -6.86
N LYS A 308 11.64 10.72 -7.38
CA LYS A 308 12.24 11.79 -8.17
C LYS A 308 12.68 12.92 -7.26
N LEU A 309 13.84 12.74 -6.63
CA LEU A 309 14.45 13.71 -5.72
C LEU A 309 15.69 14.36 -6.36
N SER A 310 16.09 15.52 -5.84
CA SER A 310 17.45 16.02 -6.11
C SER A 310 18.47 15.10 -5.44
N LYS A 311 19.74 15.11 -5.88
CA LYS A 311 20.79 14.30 -5.24
C LYS A 311 20.96 14.63 -3.75
N SER A 312 20.75 15.89 -3.35
CA SER A 312 20.85 16.29 -1.94
C SER A 312 19.70 15.69 -1.15
N ASP A 313 18.46 15.85 -1.64
CA ASP A 313 17.27 15.34 -0.96
C ASP A 313 17.25 13.81 -0.89
N GLU A 314 17.73 13.12 -1.94
CA GLU A 314 17.87 11.67 -1.95
C GLU A 314 18.85 11.19 -0.87
N VAL A 315 20.01 11.83 -0.74
CA VAL A 315 21.00 11.52 0.31
C VAL A 315 20.42 11.80 1.70
N GLU A 316 19.74 12.93 1.89
CA GLU A 316 19.11 13.28 3.16
C GLU A 316 18.01 12.30 3.55
N ALA A 317 17.14 11.92 2.61
CA ALA A 317 16.06 10.97 2.84
C ALA A 317 16.59 9.57 3.20
N VAL A 318 17.57 9.07 2.43
CA VAL A 318 18.21 7.77 2.71
C VAL A 318 18.95 7.80 4.06
N LEU A 319 19.65 8.89 4.38
CA LEU A 319 20.34 9.05 5.66
C LEU A 319 19.35 9.10 6.83
N ALA A 320 18.22 9.78 6.69
CA ALA A 320 17.18 9.86 7.70
C ALA A 320 16.56 8.49 7.98
N ASN A 321 16.16 7.76 6.93
CA ASN A 321 15.65 6.38 7.03
C ASN A 321 16.68 5.44 7.67
N THR A 322 17.95 5.50 7.25
CA THR A 322 19.03 4.67 7.81
C THR A 322 19.27 4.96 9.29
N LYS A 323 19.31 6.24 9.69
CA LYS A 323 19.45 6.65 11.10
C LYS A 323 18.31 6.13 11.96
N GLN A 324 17.09 6.12 11.42
CA GLN A 324 15.92 5.62 12.12
C GLN A 324 16.01 4.12 12.41
N ILE A 325 16.35 3.33 11.39
CA ILE A 325 16.56 1.88 11.54
C ILE A 325 17.70 1.60 12.52
N LEU A 326 18.83 2.33 12.40
CA LEU A 326 19.96 2.20 13.31
C LEU A 326 19.58 2.50 14.77
N ASN A 327 18.83 3.57 15.02
CA ASN A 327 18.41 3.94 16.38
C ASN A 327 17.51 2.87 16.99
N GLN A 328 16.62 2.25 16.22
CA GLN A 328 15.82 1.12 16.69
C GLN A 328 16.69 -0.08 17.06
N PHE A 329 17.67 -0.43 16.21
CA PHE A 329 18.61 -1.50 16.48
C PHE A 329 19.40 -1.25 17.78
N LEU A 330 19.94 -0.04 17.95
CA LEU A 330 20.69 0.34 19.15
C LEU A 330 19.83 0.25 20.41
N ARG A 331 18.59 0.77 20.37
CA ARG A 331 17.66 0.69 21.51
C ARG A 331 17.27 -0.75 21.86
N LYS A 332 17.00 -1.59 20.87
CA LYS A 332 16.73 -3.02 21.12
C LYS A 332 17.96 -3.74 21.67
N SER A 333 19.16 -3.43 21.17
CA SER A 333 20.41 -3.99 21.66
C SER A 333 20.67 -3.60 23.12
N GLU A 334 20.47 -2.33 23.49
CA GLU A 334 20.57 -1.84 24.88
C GLU A 334 19.60 -2.58 25.80
N ALA A 335 18.34 -2.72 25.39
CA ALA A 335 17.32 -3.43 26.17
C ALA A 335 17.69 -4.90 26.39
N ILE A 336 18.14 -5.61 25.35
CA ILE A 336 18.56 -7.01 25.45
C ILE A 336 19.74 -7.17 26.39
N GLN A 337 20.75 -6.30 26.28
CA GLN A 337 21.91 -6.33 27.18
C GLN A 337 21.47 -6.14 28.63
N PHE A 338 20.63 -5.14 28.91
CA PHE A 338 20.12 -4.89 30.25
C PHE A 338 19.37 -6.10 30.83
N THR A 339 18.51 -6.76 30.05
CA THR A 339 17.78 -7.95 30.48
C THR A 339 18.71 -9.14 30.75
N LEU A 340 19.73 -9.35 29.91
CA LEU A 340 20.73 -10.42 30.13
C LEU A 340 21.58 -10.18 31.39
N PHE A 341 21.91 -8.93 31.70
CA PHE A 341 22.67 -8.59 32.91
C PHE A 341 21.84 -8.62 34.20
N GLN A 342 20.51 -8.60 34.13
CA GLN A 342 19.64 -8.83 35.30
C GLN A 342 19.36 -10.31 35.58
N ALA A 343 19.71 -11.20 34.65
CA ALA A 343 19.52 -12.65 34.80
C ALA A 343 20.70 -13.35 35.51
N PHE A 344 21.71 -12.58 35.93
CA PHE A 344 22.83 -12.98 36.78
C PHE A 344 22.96 -12.00 37.95
#